data_AF-A0A5J4VAX2-F1
#
_entry.id   AF-A0A5J4VAX2-F1
#
_cell.length_a   1.000
_cell.length_b   1.000
_cell.length_c   1.000
_cell.angle_alpha   90.00
_cell.angle_beta   90.00
_cell.angle_gamma   90.00
#
_symmetry.space_group_name_H-M   'P 1'
#
loop_
_entity.id
_entity.type
_entity.pdbx_description
1 polymer ?
#
loop_
_entity_poly.entity_id
_entity_poly.type
_entity_poly.pdbx_seq_one_letter_code
_entity_poly.pdbx_strand_id
1 'polypeptide(L)'
;MEQFIATVSEARQGFARERNIGKTEDNGQLSELHYNNVIQSLSDIEEFVDKVYEEQHHKAFKIQFNFGVIYEEYKSDQNDQVQVDYGYILPRDTRIQEHAPKVIQSEVDINDLKLWELA
;
A
#
# COMPACT_ATOMS: atom_id res chain seq x y z
N MET A 1 -5.20 20.80 -8.84
CA MET A 1 -5.77 20.10 -7.67
C MET A 1 -6.93 19.18 -8.05
N GLU A 2 -7.96 19.65 -8.75
CA GLU A 2 -9.09 18.79 -9.16
C GLU A 2 -8.65 17.62 -10.07
N GLN A 3 -7.75 17.85 -11.03
CA GLN A 3 -7.23 16.80 -11.92
C GLN A 3 -6.39 15.74 -11.17
N PHE A 4 -5.62 16.14 -10.15
CA PHE A 4 -4.91 15.21 -9.27
C PHE A 4 -5.90 14.30 -8.52
N ILE A 5 -6.96 14.87 -7.93
CA ILE A 5 -7.99 14.11 -7.22
C ILE A 5 -8.75 13.16 -8.17
N ALA A 6 -9.02 13.59 -9.41
CA ALA A 6 -9.61 12.72 -10.44
C ALA A 6 -8.68 11.54 -10.76
N THR A 7 -7.39 11.80 -10.95
CA THR A 7 -6.37 10.76 -11.22
C THR A 7 -6.24 9.77 -10.06
N VAL A 8 -6.29 10.25 -8.82
CA VAL A 8 -6.35 9.39 -7.62
C VAL A 8 -7.60 8.50 -7.63
N SER A 9 -8.75 9.09 -7.97
CA SER A 9 -10.01 8.36 -8.04
C SER A 9 -9.96 7.25 -9.10
N GLU A 10 -9.46 7.57 -10.30
CA GLU A 10 -9.27 6.63 -11.41
C GLU A 10 -8.30 5.49 -11.06
N ALA A 11 -7.13 5.81 -10.49
CA ALA A 11 -6.13 4.82 -10.10
C ALA A 11 -6.68 3.80 -9.06
N ARG A 12 -7.66 4.22 -8.26
CA ARG A 12 -8.32 3.39 -7.26
C ARG A 12 -9.50 2.58 -7.81
N GLN A 13 -10.00 2.89 -9.01
CA GLN A 13 -11.09 2.13 -9.62
C GLN A 13 -10.66 0.69 -9.90
N GLY A 14 -11.49 -0.29 -9.51
CA GLY A 14 -11.20 -1.72 -9.67
C GLY A 14 -10.47 -2.38 -8.49
N PHE A 15 -10.07 -1.59 -7.49
CA PHE A 15 -9.45 -2.09 -6.26
C PHE A 15 -10.47 -2.11 -5.11
N ALA A 16 -10.65 -3.26 -4.47
CA ALA A 16 -11.47 -3.36 -3.25
C ALA A 16 -10.80 -2.55 -2.12
N ARG A 17 -11.59 -1.73 -1.41
CA ARG A 17 -11.07 -0.88 -0.33
C ARG A 17 -10.43 -1.69 0.79
N GLU A 18 -11.16 -2.69 1.26
CA GLU A 18 -10.68 -3.67 2.24
C GLU A 18 -11.08 -5.06 1.79
N ARG A 19 -10.24 -6.05 2.06
CA ARG A 19 -10.57 -7.46 1.81
C ARG A 19 -9.89 -8.36 2.82
N ASN A 20 -10.68 -9.12 3.55
CA ASN A 20 -10.20 -10.22 4.39
C ASN A 20 -10.49 -11.54 3.67
N ILE A 21 -9.44 -12.30 3.35
CA ILE A 21 -9.57 -13.62 2.73
C ILE A 21 -9.06 -14.67 3.69
N GLY A 22 -9.96 -15.46 4.27
CA GLY A 22 -9.58 -16.71 4.94
C GLY A 22 -9.20 -17.76 3.91
N LYS A 23 -7.99 -18.31 4.00
CA LYS A 23 -7.54 -19.49 3.26
C LYS A 23 -7.13 -20.55 4.26
N THR A 24 -7.77 -21.71 4.18
CA THR A 24 -7.29 -22.91 4.88
C THR A 24 -6.07 -23.44 4.14
N GLU A 25 -4.93 -23.47 4.81
CA GLU A 25 -3.70 -24.09 4.30
C GLU A 25 -3.79 -25.62 4.38
N ASP A 26 -2.90 -26.31 3.66
CA ASP A 26 -2.87 -27.78 3.58
C ASP A 26 -2.65 -28.46 4.95
N ASN A 27 -2.12 -27.72 5.93
CA ASN A 27 -1.93 -28.17 7.31
C ASN A 27 -3.18 -27.96 8.19
N GLY A 28 -4.30 -27.47 7.63
CA GLY A 28 -5.54 -27.16 8.34
C GLY A 28 -5.54 -25.82 9.10
N GLN A 29 -4.46 -25.04 9.05
CA GLN A 29 -4.43 -23.69 9.63
C GLN A 29 -5.19 -22.70 8.74
N LEU A 30 -5.95 -21.81 9.37
CA LEU A 30 -6.57 -20.68 8.68
C LEU A 30 -5.54 -19.55 8.58
N SER A 31 -5.11 -19.25 7.36
CA SER A 31 -4.39 -18.01 7.04
C SER A 31 -5.40 -16.94 6.68
N GLU A 32 -5.31 -15.76 7.29
CA GLU A 32 -6.13 -14.62 6.92
C GLU A 32 -5.27 -13.59 6.19
N LEU A 33 -5.65 -13.30 4.96
CA LEU A 33 -5.06 -12.20 4.21
C LEU A 33 -5.85 -10.93 4.52
N HIS A 34 -5.20 -9.99 5.18
CA HIS A 34 -5.72 -8.64 5.44
C HIS A 34 -5.18 -7.68 4.39
N TYR A 35 -6.06 -6.93 3.74
CA TYR A 35 -5.67 -6.04 2.66
C TYR A 35 -6.41 -4.70 2.77
N ASN A 36 -5.68 -3.58 2.72
CA ASN A 36 -6.23 -2.21 2.78
C ASN A 36 -5.64 -1.32 1.67
N ASN A 37 -6.51 -0.81 0.78
CA ASN A 37 -6.17 0.13 -0.30
C ASN A 37 -6.39 1.60 0.08
N VAL A 38 -6.91 1.88 1.27
CA VAL A 38 -7.22 3.22 1.78
C VAL A 38 -6.10 3.70 2.70
N ILE A 39 -4.85 3.49 2.29
CA ILE A 39 -3.67 4.02 2.97
C ILE A 39 -3.29 5.32 2.26
N GLN A 40 -3.38 6.43 3.00
CA GLN A 40 -3.12 7.79 2.52
C GLN A 40 -1.91 8.43 3.23
N SER A 41 -1.52 7.87 4.36
CA SER A 41 -0.41 8.35 5.18
C SER A 41 0.43 7.19 5.71
N LEU A 42 1.62 7.50 6.21
CA LEU A 42 2.45 6.53 6.93
C LEU A 42 1.74 6.06 8.22
N SER A 43 1.07 6.97 8.93
CA SER A 43 0.29 6.62 10.13
C SER A 43 -0.83 5.61 9.84
N ASP A 44 -1.46 5.68 8.66
CA ASP A 44 -2.47 4.68 8.26
C ASP A 44 -1.86 3.28 8.12
N ILE A 45 -0.57 3.20 7.73
CA ILE A 45 0.18 1.94 7.67
C ILE A 45 0.40 1.44 9.09
N GLU A 46 0.89 2.29 9.99
CA GLU A 46 1.18 1.95 11.38
C GLU A 46 -0.06 1.40 12.09
N GLU A 47 -1.19 2.11 11.99
CA GLU A 47 -2.47 1.70 12.58
C GLU A 47 -2.97 0.38 11.99
N PHE A 48 -2.76 0.16 10.69
CA PHE A 48 -3.16 -1.09 10.04
C PHE A 48 -2.33 -2.29 10.52
N VAL A 49 -1.02 -2.13 10.68
CA VAL A 49 -0.15 -3.20 11.21
C VAL A 49 -0.54 -3.57 12.63
N ASP A 50 -0.75 -2.56 13.48
CA ASP A 50 -1.17 -2.77 14.88
C ASP A 50 -2.52 -3.50 14.93
N LYS A 51 -3.50 -3.05 14.15
CA LYS A 51 -4.82 -3.68 14.05
C LYS A 51 -4.73 -5.16 13.65
N VAL A 52 -3.96 -5.48 12.61
CA VAL A 52 -3.81 -6.87 12.16
C VAL A 52 -3.13 -7.73 13.22
N TYR A 53 -2.11 -7.21 13.91
CA TYR A 53 -1.43 -7.96 14.97
C TYR A 53 -2.36 -8.29 16.15
N GLU A 54 -3.22 -7.34 16.55
CA GLU A 54 -4.27 -7.56 17.56
C GLU A 54 -5.31 -8.58 17.09
N GLU A 55 -5.82 -8.44 15.86
CA GLU A 55 -6.81 -9.37 15.27
C GLU A 55 -6.28 -10.80 15.14
N GLN A 56 -4.96 -10.96 14.92
CA GLN A 56 -4.30 -12.27 14.88
C GLN A 56 -3.92 -12.82 16.26
N HIS A 57 -4.34 -12.17 17.35
CA HIS A 57 -4.02 -12.56 18.73
C HIS A 57 -2.51 -12.66 18.99
N HIS A 58 -1.76 -11.67 18.50
CA HIS A 58 -0.30 -11.59 18.64
C HIS A 58 0.47 -12.77 18.03
N LYS A 59 -0.12 -13.45 17.04
CA LYS A 59 0.56 -14.49 16.28
C LYS A 59 1.43 -13.87 15.19
N ALA A 60 2.48 -14.58 14.82
CA ALA A 60 3.36 -14.17 13.74
C ALA A 60 2.62 -14.13 12.39
N PHE A 61 2.90 -13.10 11.59
CA PHE A 61 2.34 -12.95 10.25
C PHE A 61 3.36 -12.35 9.28
N LYS A 62 3.07 -12.44 7.99
CA LYS A 62 3.87 -11.79 6.94
C LYS A 62 3.14 -10.56 6.42
N ILE A 63 3.86 -9.46 6.25
CA ILE A 63 3.36 -8.21 5.69
C ILE A 63 4.17 -7.81 4.45
N GLN A 64 3.48 -7.24 3.47
CA GLN A 64 4.08 -6.66 2.26
C GLN A 64 3.35 -5.38 1.91
N PHE A 65 4.11 -4.33 1.59
CA PHE A 65 3.57 -3.08 1.08
C PHE A 65 3.85 -2.96 -0.40
N ASN A 66 2.80 -2.69 -1.17
CA ASN A 66 2.89 -2.42 -2.60
C ASN A 66 2.38 -1.01 -2.83
N PHE A 67 3.29 -0.08 -3.15
CA PHE A 67 2.96 1.32 -3.37
C PHE A 67 2.73 1.62 -4.86
N GLY A 68 1.69 2.38 -5.17
CA GLY A 68 1.52 3.01 -6.47
C GLY A 68 2.05 4.43 -6.42
N VAL A 69 2.38 5.00 -7.57
CA VAL A 69 2.82 6.39 -7.66
C VAL A 69 1.84 7.18 -8.51
N ILE A 70 1.47 8.37 -8.05
CA ILE A 70 0.77 9.37 -8.86
C ILE A 70 1.77 10.49 -9.09
N TYR A 71 1.94 10.92 -10.33
CA TYR A 71 2.95 11.88 -10.72
C TYR A 71 2.37 12.98 -11.61
N GLU A 72 3.03 14.13 -11.59
CA GLU A 72 2.79 15.24 -12.50
C GLU A 72 3.86 15.23 -13.60
N GLU A 73 3.45 15.40 -14.85
CA GLU A 73 4.34 15.54 -16.00
C GLU A 73 4.20 16.93 -16.58
N TYR A 74 5.31 17.67 -16.65
CA TYR A 74 5.36 19.01 -17.22
C TYR A 74 5.79 18.91 -18.68
N LYS A 75 4.91 19.32 -19.60
CA LYS A 75 5.18 19.39 -21.03
C LYS A 75 5.24 20.84 -21.46
N SER A 76 6.38 21.26 -22.00
CA SER A 76 6.52 22.56 -22.66
C SER A 76 6.24 22.39 -24.14
N ASP A 77 5.31 23.19 -24.68
CA ASP A 77 5.10 23.27 -26.12
C ASP A 77 6.16 24.17 -26.80
N GLN A 78 6.08 24.31 -28.13
CA GLN A 78 7.01 25.16 -28.90
C GLN A 78 6.88 26.66 -28.58
N ASN A 79 5.89 27.07 -27.78
CA ASN A 79 5.62 28.46 -27.39
C ASN A 79 5.92 28.71 -25.90
N ASP A 80 6.69 27.83 -25.25
CA ASP A 80 6.98 27.88 -23.80
C ASP A 80 5.72 27.84 -22.91
N GLN A 81 4.57 27.41 -23.43
CA GLN A 81 3.41 27.14 -22.59
C GLN A 81 3.62 25.82 -21.86
N VAL A 82 3.46 25.87 -20.53
CA VAL A 82 3.58 24.69 -19.66
C VAL A 82 2.21 24.05 -19.53
N GLN A 83 2.07 22.84 -20.06
CA GLN A 83 0.95 21.94 -19.78
C GLN A 83 1.37 20.98 -18.66
N VAL A 84 0.46 20.79 -17.69
CA VAL A 84 0.63 19.80 -16.61
C VAL A 84 -0.33 18.66 -16.88
N ASP A 85 0.22 17.47 -17.12
CA ASP A 85 -0.54 16.22 -17.19
C ASP A 85 -0.36 15.44 -15.90
N TYR A 86 -1.37 14.62 -15.57
CA TYR A 86 -1.36 13.75 -14.40
C TYR A 86 -1.38 12.29 -14.84
N GLY A 87 -0.54 11.46 -14.22
CA GLY A 87 -0.46 10.04 -14.51
C GLY A 87 -0.30 9.21 -13.23
N TYR A 88 -0.45 7.90 -13.36
CA TYR A 88 -0.21 6.97 -12.27
C TYR A 88 0.47 5.69 -12.75
N ILE A 89 1.19 5.04 -11.83
CA ILE A 89 1.74 3.70 -11.98
C ILE A 89 1.15 2.85 -10.86
N LEU A 90 0.48 1.76 -11.22
CA LEU A 90 -0.15 0.86 -10.25
C LEU A 90 0.91 0.02 -9.53
N PRO A 91 0.67 -0.41 -8.28
CA PRO A 91 1.62 -1.22 -7.52
C PRO A 91 1.95 -2.59 -8.14
N ARG A 92 1.14 -3.06 -9.11
CA ARG A 92 1.33 -4.32 -9.84
C ARG A 92 2.14 -4.16 -11.13
N ASP A 93 2.53 -2.94 -11.45
CA ASP A 93 3.35 -2.65 -12.61
C ASP A 93 4.80 -3.03 -12.31
N THR A 94 5.43 -3.77 -13.22
CA THR A 94 6.81 -4.27 -13.07
C THR A 94 7.86 -3.17 -12.93
N ARG A 95 7.49 -1.91 -13.18
CA ARG A 95 8.37 -0.73 -13.01
C ARG A 95 8.46 -0.26 -11.56
N ILE A 96 7.61 -0.76 -10.67
CA ILE A 96 7.63 -0.41 -9.24
C ILE A 96 8.50 -1.40 -8.48
N GLN A 97 9.31 -0.86 -7.57
CA GLN A 97 10.07 -1.67 -6.62
C GLN A 97 9.09 -2.29 -5.61
N GLU A 98 8.99 -3.61 -5.61
CA GLU A 98 8.29 -4.33 -4.54
C GLU A 98 9.18 -4.40 -3.30
N HIS A 99 8.62 -4.07 -2.14
CA HIS A 99 9.30 -4.34 -0.88
C HIS A 99 9.21 -5.84 -0.58
N ALA A 100 10.33 -6.42 -0.14
CA ALA A 100 10.35 -7.81 0.28
C ALA A 100 9.38 -8.00 1.46
N PRO A 101 8.57 -9.08 1.48
CA PRO A 101 7.70 -9.36 2.61
C PRO A 101 8.50 -9.47 3.91
N LYS A 102 8.00 -8.84 4.97
CA LYS A 102 8.56 -8.91 6.31
C LYS A 102 7.75 -9.83 7.20
N VAL A 103 8.43 -10.50 8.12
CA VAL A 103 7.79 -11.30 9.16
C VAL A 103 7.67 -10.43 10.41
N ILE A 104 6.46 -10.31 10.94
CA ILE A 104 6.18 -9.67 12.23
C ILE A 104 5.89 -10.78 13.21
N GLN A 105 6.66 -10.89 14.29
CA GLN A 105 6.50 -11.91 15.33
C GLN A 105 6.26 -11.31 16.72
N SER A 106 6.55 -10.02 16.88
CA SER A 106 6.51 -9.30 18.15
C SER A 106 6.23 -7.81 17.94
N GLU A 107 5.89 -7.12 19.03
CA GLU A 107 5.78 -5.64 19.04
C GLU A 107 7.11 -4.95 18.72
N VAL A 108 8.24 -5.59 18.99
CA VAL A 108 9.56 -5.04 18.64
C VAL A 108 9.70 -4.96 17.11
N ASP A 109 9.29 -6.00 16.39
CA ASP A 109 9.33 -6.00 14.92
C ASP A 109 8.42 -4.91 14.34
N ILE A 110 7.29 -4.62 14.99
CA ILE A 110 6.39 -3.52 14.62
C ILE A 110 7.08 -2.18 14.82
N ASN A 111 7.71 -1.95 15.98
CA ASN A 111 8.43 -0.70 16.25
C ASN A 111 9.61 -0.50 15.29
N ASP A 112 10.35 -1.57 14.97
CA ASP A 112 11.44 -1.51 14.00
C ASP A 112 10.93 -1.21 12.60
N LEU A 113 9.78 -1.76 12.20
CA LEU A 113 9.13 -1.43 10.94
C LEU A 113 8.80 0.07 10.85
N LYS A 114 8.22 0.63 11.91
CA LYS A 114 7.87 2.06 12.01
C LYS A 114 9.10 2.96 11.93
N LEU A 115 10.18 2.58 12.61
CA LEU A 115 11.38 3.41 12.72
C LEU A 115 12.27 3.41 11.47
N TRP A 116 12.41 2.27 10.78
CA TRP A 116 13.43 2.09 9.75
C TRP A 116 12.90 2.04 8.32
N GLU A 117 11.62 1.73 8.13
CA GLU A 117 11.05 1.58 6.79
C GLU A 117 9.93 2.56 6.47
N LEU A 118 9.35 3.18 7.49
CA LEU A 118 8.32 4.19 7.34
C LEU A 118 8.80 5.61 7.67
N ALA A 119 10.07 5.79 8.10
CA ALA A 119 10.68 7.09 8.38
C ALA A 119 11.47 7.62 7.18
#